data_AF-U1X7A6-F1
#
_entry.id   AF-U1X7A6-F1
#
_cell.length_a   1.000
_cell.length_b   1.000
_cell.length_c   1.000
_cell.angle_alpha   90.00
_cell.angle_beta   90.00
_cell.angle_gamma   90.00
#
_symmetry.space_group_name_H-M   'P 1'
#
loop_
_entity.id
_entity.type
_entity.pdbx_description
1 polymer ?
#
loop_
_entity_poly.entity_id
_entity_poly.type
_entity_poly.pdbx_seq_one_letter_code
_entity_poly.pdbx_strand_id
1 'polypeptide(L)' 'MQKERKNIYMACEDYDFCWGRDEVKRFREMWEAGESLIDISKVLGRHVNEVAILVIDQAEKKKIEMHGSKAFGQAV' A
#
# COMPACT_ATOMS: atom_id res chain seq x y z
N MET A 1 -9.89 -27.68 3.07
CA MET A 1 -9.75 -27.90 4.53
C MET A 1 -9.55 -26.55 5.18
N GLN A 2 -10.58 -25.96 5.79
CA GLN A 2 -10.43 -24.70 6.53
C GLN A 2 -9.77 -25.03 7.87
N LYS A 3 -8.58 -24.48 8.12
CA LYS A 3 -7.96 -24.55 9.45
C LYS A 3 -8.86 -23.78 10.42
N GLU A 4 -9.40 -24.47 11.42
CA GLU A 4 -10.12 -23.85 12.53
C GLU A 4 -9.15 -22.88 13.25
N ARG A 5 -9.31 -21.56 13.01
CA ARG A 5 -8.46 -20.54 13.63
C ARG A 5 -9.00 -20.26 15.04
N LYS A 6 -8.43 -20.90 16.06
CA LYS A 6 -8.69 -20.57 17.46
C LYS A 6 -7.78 -19.41 17.88
N ASN A 7 -8.33 -18.41 18.56
CA ASN A 7 -7.63 -17.21 19.03
C ASN A 7 -7.01 -16.36 17.89
N ILE A 8 -7.85 -15.63 17.16
CA ILE A 8 -7.50 -14.91 15.93
C ILE A 8 -6.79 -13.59 16.27
N TYR A 9 -5.58 -13.41 15.76
CA TYR A 9 -4.94 -12.10 15.62
C TYR A 9 -5.15 -11.59 14.19
N MET A 10 -5.67 -10.37 14.06
CA MET A 10 -5.81 -9.69 12.78
C MET A 10 -4.67 -8.68 12.64
N ALA A 11 -3.75 -8.95 11.71
CA ALA A 11 -2.71 -7.97 11.41
C ALA A 11 -3.34 -6.70 10.83
N CYS A 12 -2.80 -5.54 11.22
CA CYS A 12 -3.19 -4.24 10.71
C CYS A 12 -4.63 -3.81 11.02
N GLU A 13 -5.24 -4.32 12.10
CA GLU A 13 -6.62 -3.99 12.49
C GLU A 13 -6.85 -2.49 12.73
N ASP A 14 -5.83 -1.76 13.17
CA ASP A 14 -5.90 -0.32 13.44
C ASP A 14 -5.74 0.57 12.19
N TYR A 15 -5.45 0.00 11.01
CA TYR A 15 -5.30 0.75 9.77
C TYR A 15 -6.61 0.85 8.99
N ASP A 16 -6.78 1.96 8.28
CA ASP A 16 -7.89 2.18 7.36
C ASP A 16 -7.48 1.89 5.91
N PHE A 17 -7.91 0.72 5.41
CA PHE A 17 -7.70 0.32 4.03
C PHE A 17 -8.86 0.70 3.08
N CYS A 18 -9.79 1.55 3.52
CA CYS A 18 -10.80 2.12 2.65
C CYS A 18 -10.25 3.35 1.91
N TRP A 19 -10.22 3.26 0.58
CA TRP A 19 -9.69 4.30 -0.28
C TRP A 19 -10.78 4.95 -1.13
N GLY A 20 -10.80 6.28 -1.17
CA GLY A 20 -11.52 7.04 -2.16
C GLY A 20 -10.96 6.79 -3.57
N ARG A 21 -11.83 6.78 -4.58
CA ARG A 21 -11.40 6.59 -5.98
C ARG A 21 -10.38 7.65 -6.43
N ASP A 22 -10.54 8.88 -5.96
CA ASP A 22 -9.62 9.98 -6.25
C ASP A 22 -8.27 9.82 -5.52
N GLU A 23 -8.27 9.30 -4.28
CA GLU A 23 -7.02 8.95 -3.57
C GLU A 23 -6.25 7.87 -4.33
N VAL A 24 -6.93 6.81 -4.79
CA VAL A 24 -6.30 5.74 -5.58
C VAL A 24 -5.77 6.28 -6.91
N LYS A 25 -6.50 7.18 -7.57
CA LYS A 25 -6.02 7.80 -8.81
C LYS A 25 -4.76 8.63 -8.54
N ARG A 26 -4.77 9.46 -7.50
CA ARG A 26 -3.63 10.30 -7.13
C ARG A 26 -2.41 9.48 -6.73
N PHE A 27 -2.63 8.41 -5.98
CA PHE A 27 -1.61 7.41 -5.65
C PHE A 27 -0.92 6.87 -6.91
N ARG A 28 -1.68 6.45 -7.94
CA ARG A 28 -1.11 5.90 -9.18
C ARG A 28 -0.28 6.93 -9.93
N GLU A 29 -0.78 8.16 -10.06
CA GLU A 29 -0.05 9.25 -10.72
C GLU A 29 1.31 9.48 -10.07
N MET A 30 1.36 9.52 -8.73
CA MET A 30 2.61 9.72 -7.99
C MET A 30 3.51 8.50 -8.06
N TRP A 31 2.95 7.28 -7.98
CA TRP A 31 3.72 6.05 -8.09
C TRP A 31 4.38 5.91 -9.46
N GLU A 32 3.66 6.20 -10.54
CA GLU A 32 4.19 6.19 -11.91
C GLU A 32 5.26 7.26 -12.12
N ALA A 33 5.15 8.40 -11.43
CA ALA A 33 6.19 9.43 -11.38
C ALA A 33 7.44 9.03 -10.58
N GLY A 34 7.42 7.88 -9.90
CA GLY A 34 8.55 7.36 -9.12
C GLY A 34 8.71 8.02 -7.74
N GLU A 35 7.65 8.64 -7.22
CA GLU A 35 7.63 9.24 -5.89
C GLU A 35 7.80 8.18 -4.79
N SER A 36 8.42 8.57 -3.67
CA SER A 36 8.63 7.67 -2.54
C SER A 36 7.31 7.40 -1.79
N LEU A 37 7.21 6.24 -1.12
CA LEU A 37 6.04 5.93 -0.26
C LEU A 37 5.80 7.00 0.81
N ILE A 38 6.88 7.56 1.36
CA ILE A 38 6.81 8.60 2.39
C ILE A 38 6.22 9.89 1.83
N ASP A 39 6.58 10.26 0.60
CA ASP A 39 6.06 11.49 -0.01
C ASP A 39 4.61 11.32 -0.46
N ILE A 40 4.28 10.13 -0.99
CA ILE A 40 2.89 9.75 -1.29
C ILE A 40 2.05 9.77 -0.01
N SER A 41 2.53 9.21 1.11
CA SER A 41 1.79 9.17 2.36
C SER A 41 1.53 10.57 2.93
N LYS A 42 2.53 11.47 2.84
CA LYS A 42 2.36 12.88 3.22
C LYS A 42 1.31 13.59 2.37
N VAL A 43 1.33 13.37 1.04
CA VAL A 43 0.37 14.01 0.12
C VAL A 43 -1.05 13.49 0.32
N LEU A 44 -1.22 12.19 0.57
CA LEU A 44 -2.53 11.59 0.82
C LEU A 44 -3.02 11.81 2.25
N GLY A 45 -2.16 12.25 3.17
CA GLY A 45 -2.50 12.38 4.59
C GLY A 45 -2.78 11.03 5.26
N ARG A 46 -2.13 9.95 4.78
CA ARG A 46 -2.35 8.57 5.22
C ARG A 46 -1.09 8.01 5.89
N HIS A 47 -1.24 6.94 6.64
CA HIS A 47 -0.10 6.25 7.23
C HIS A 47 0.72 5.56 6.12
N VAL A 48 2.06 5.59 6.24
CA VAL A 48 2.96 5.02 5.21
C VAL A 48 2.70 3.52 4.97
N ASN A 49 2.34 2.77 6.02
CA ASN A 49 1.98 1.35 5.91
C ASN A 49 0.65 1.13 5.15
N GLU A 50 -0.32 2.03 5.25
CA GLU A 50 -1.55 1.96 4.44
C GLU A 50 -1.21 2.07 2.96
N VAL A 51 -0.37 3.06 2.62
CA VAL A 51 0.11 3.27 1.24
C VAL A 51 0.92 2.06 0.76
N ALA A 52 1.76 1.47 1.62
CA ALA A 52 2.53 0.26 1.28
C ALA A 52 1.61 -0.94 0.97
N ILE A 53 0.54 -1.14 1.74
CA ILE A 53 -0.46 -2.18 1.46
C ILE A 53 -1.23 -1.87 0.17
N LEU A 54 -1.53 -0.60 -0.10
CA LEU A 54 -2.16 -0.20 -1.37
C LEU A 54 -1.26 -0.51 -2.58
N VAL A 55 0.06 -0.36 -2.47
CA VAL A 55 1.01 -0.75 -3.53
C VAL A 55 0.90 -2.24 -3.84
N ILE A 56 0.86 -3.08 -2.80
CA ILE A 56 0.74 -4.52 -2.96
C ILE A 56 -0.57 -4.86 -3.69
N ASP A 57 -1.70 -4.33 -3.22
CA ASP A 57 -3.02 -4.55 -3.84
C ASP A 57 -3.06 -4.08 -5.31
N GLN A 58 -2.54 -2.89 -5.58
CA GLN A 58 -2.53 -2.29 -6.90
C GLN A 58 -1.60 -3.03 -7.87
N ALA A 59 -0.48 -3.58 -7.38
CA ALA A 59 0.44 -4.40 -8.16
C ALA A 59 -0.17 -5.78 -8.48
N GLU A 60 -0.79 -6.45 -7.51
CA GLU A 60 -1.50 -7.72 -7.74
C GLU A 60 -2.63 -7.57 -8.78
N LYS A 61 -3.33 -6.44 -8.76
CA LYS A 61 -4.35 -6.08 -9.74
C LYS A 61 -3.79 -5.61 -11.10
N LYS A 62 -2.46 -5.62 -11.27
CA LYS A 62 -1.75 -5.16 -12.48
C LYS A 62 -2.14 -3.74 -12.90
N LYS A 63 -2.38 -2.87 -11.91
CA LYS A 63 -2.72 -1.46 -12.13
C LYS A 63 -1.51 -0.54 -12.04
N ILE A 64 -0.42 -1.03 -11.47
CA ILE A 64 0.88 -0.37 -11.41
C ILE A 64 1.96 -1.43 -11.62
N GLU A 65 3.14 -1.00 -12.04
CA GLU A 65 4.35 -1.84 -12.00
C GLU A 65 5.10 -1.61 -10.69
N MET A 66 5.65 -2.67 -10.11
CA MET A 66 6.57 -2.51 -8.99
C MET A 66 7.90 -2.01 -9.53
N HIS A 67 8.27 -0.79 -9.16
CA HIS A 67 9.63 -0.30 -9.34
C HIS A 67 10.55 -1.15 -8.46
N GLY A 68 11.26 -2.11 -9.08
CA GLY A 68 12.17 -3.03 -8.36
C GLY A 68 13.12 -2.31 -7.41
N SER A 69 13.47 -2.98 -6.30
CA SER A 69 14.38 -2.58 -5.19
C SER A 69 14.25 -1.17 -4.57
N LYS A 70 13.40 -0.30 -5.11
CA LYS A 70 13.10 1.06 -4.58
C LYS A 70 11.74 1.14 -3.87
N ALA A 71 10.81 0.24 -4.16
CA ALA A 71 9.47 0.21 -3.55
C ALA A 71 9.50 0.03 -2.02
N PHE A 72 10.44 -0.78 -1.54
CA PHE A 72 10.75 -0.96 -0.13
C PHE A 72 12.22 -0.60 -0.03
N GLY A 73 12.54 0.60 0.47
CA GLY A 73 13.91 1.11 0.53
C GLY A 73 14.89 0.04 1.04
N GLN A 74 16.13 0.07 0.52
CA GLN A 74 17.19 -0.88 0.88
C GLN A 74 17.09 -1.25 2.37
N ALA A 75 16.83 -2.53 2.61
CA ALA A 75 17.00 -3.10 3.94
C ALA A 75 18.46 -2.84 4.34
N VAL A 76 18.64 -1.91 5.27
CA VAL A 76 19.89 -1.71 6.01
C VAL A 76 19.88 -2.58 7.25
#